data_AF-X0Y9G8-F1
#
_entry.id   AF-X0Y9G8-F1
#
_cell.length_a   1.000
_cell.length_b   1.000
_cell.length_c   1.000
_cell.angle_alpha   90.00
_cell.angle_beta   90.00
_cell.angle_gamma   90.00
#
_symmetry.space_group_name_H-M   'P 1'
#
loop_
_entity.id
_entity.type
_entity.pdbx_description
1 polymer ?
#
loop_
_entity_poly.entity_id
_entity_poly.type
_entity_poly.pdbx_seq_one_letter_code
_entity_poly.pdbx_strand_id
1 'polypeptide(L)'
;IGSDQGYLYVRLEYPMAVRNLRTAIKQAEGAGLLGKNILGTDFSFEIKVSRGAGAFVCGESTALMASIEGFSGEPRAKHIHTAEKGLFGKPTNLNNVETWVNVPVIINRGSDWFAGIGSEGSKGTKVFSVVGKVKNTGLVEVPMGMTLRQIIYDIAGGISDDRAFKAVQTGGPSGGCLPESQLDLPVDFDRLTEAGSMMGSGGMIVMDDRIC
;
A
#
# COMPACT_ATOMS: atom_id res chain seq x y z
N ILE A 1 15.82 8.52 -11.59
CA ILE A 1 15.53 9.60 -10.61
C ILE A 1 16.75 10.14 -9.89
N GLY A 2 17.86 9.38 -9.73
CA GLY A 2 19.14 9.96 -9.29
C GLY A 2 19.11 10.64 -7.91
N SER A 3 18.22 10.20 -7.02
CA SER A 3 18.12 10.76 -5.66
C SER A 3 19.22 10.20 -4.78
N ASP A 4 19.78 11.04 -3.92
CA ASP A 4 20.71 10.70 -2.83
C ASP A 4 20.01 10.73 -1.44
N GLN A 5 18.73 11.08 -1.40
CA GLN A 5 17.92 11.14 -0.17
C GLN A 5 16.55 10.47 -0.32
N GLY A 6 16.11 9.83 0.75
CA GLY A 6 14.80 9.21 0.89
C GLY A 6 14.13 9.58 2.22
N TYR A 7 12.80 9.62 2.20
CA TYR A 7 11.99 9.88 3.38
C TYR A 7 10.96 8.77 3.57
N LEU A 8 10.94 8.18 4.76
CA LEU A 8 9.90 7.25 5.19
C LEU A 8 8.93 8.02 6.09
N TYR A 9 7.75 8.35 5.57
CA TYR A 9 6.69 8.97 6.34
C TYR A 9 5.82 7.90 7.01
N VAL A 10 5.85 7.84 8.33
CA VAL A 10 5.16 6.82 9.12
C VAL A 10 4.08 7.47 9.96
N ARG A 11 2.88 6.90 9.95
CA ARG A 11 1.74 7.36 10.75
C ARG A 11 2.07 7.37 12.25
N LEU A 12 1.43 8.26 13.00
CA LEU A 12 1.67 8.41 14.44
C LEU A 12 1.37 7.10 15.19
N GLU A 13 0.34 6.41 14.74
CA GLU A 13 -0.25 5.20 15.32
C GLU A 13 0.65 3.96 15.20
N TYR A 14 1.77 4.03 14.47
CA TYR A 14 2.68 2.89 14.24
C TYR A 14 4.05 3.04 14.93
N PRO A 15 4.12 3.14 16.27
CA PRO A 15 5.38 3.32 16.98
C PRO A 15 6.34 2.14 16.80
N MET A 16 5.82 0.91 16.68
CA MET A 16 6.63 -0.28 16.41
C MET A 16 7.29 -0.23 15.03
N ALA A 17 6.55 0.22 13.99
CA ALA A 17 7.11 0.37 12.66
C ALA A 17 8.26 1.39 12.65
N VAL A 18 8.10 2.53 13.32
CA VAL A 18 9.18 3.53 13.47
C VAL A 18 10.40 2.93 14.16
N ARG A 19 10.21 2.15 15.24
CA ARG A 19 11.31 1.48 15.94
C ARG A 19 12.06 0.52 15.02
N ASN A 20 11.32 -0.36 14.33
CA ASN A 20 11.89 -1.38 13.46
C ASN A 20 12.61 -0.76 12.25
N LEU A 21 12.02 0.26 11.61
CA LEU A 21 12.63 0.99 10.51
C LEU A 21 13.94 1.66 10.93
N ARG A 22 13.97 2.32 12.09
CA ARG A 22 15.20 2.93 12.62
C ARG A 22 16.29 1.91 12.90
N THR A 23 15.92 0.75 13.45
CA THR A 23 16.87 -0.36 13.66
C THR A 23 17.41 -0.89 12.32
N ALA A 24 16.53 -1.13 11.34
CA ALA A 24 16.90 -1.65 10.03
C ALA A 24 17.78 -0.67 9.25
N ILE A 25 17.49 0.63 9.30
CA ILE A 25 18.33 1.68 8.70
C ILE A 25 19.74 1.63 9.29
N LYS A 26 19.87 1.60 10.62
CA LYS A 26 21.18 1.51 11.29
C LYS A 26 21.94 0.24 10.93
N GLN A 27 21.24 -0.89 10.81
CA GLN A 27 21.84 -2.16 10.39
C GLN A 27 22.32 -2.09 8.94
N ALA A 28 21.54 -1.52 8.03
CA ALA A 28 21.91 -1.34 6.63
C ALA A 28 23.11 -0.40 6.48
N GLU A 29 23.14 0.71 7.23
CA GLU A 29 24.27 1.64 7.29
C GLU A 29 25.54 0.93 7.81
N GLY A 30 25.44 0.17 8.92
CA GLY A 30 26.57 -0.58 9.48
C GLY A 30 27.10 -1.69 8.55
N ALA A 31 26.25 -2.22 7.68
CA ALA A 31 26.61 -3.20 6.66
C ALA A 31 27.09 -2.58 5.34
N GLY A 32 27.10 -1.24 5.21
CA GLY A 32 27.45 -0.55 3.96
C GLY A 32 26.42 -0.70 2.83
N LEU A 33 25.17 -1.06 3.18
CA LEU A 33 24.04 -1.20 2.26
C LEU A 33 23.20 0.09 2.13
N LEU A 34 23.47 1.07 2.98
CA LEU A 34 22.83 2.38 3.01
C LEU A 34 23.84 3.43 3.50
N GLY A 35 23.62 4.71 3.21
CA GLY A 35 24.50 5.80 3.60
C GLY A 35 25.49 6.14 2.49
N LYS A 36 26.74 6.42 2.86
CA LYS A 36 27.76 6.87 1.91
C LYS A 36 28.46 5.71 1.22
N ASN A 37 28.76 5.90 -0.06
CA ASN A 37 29.56 4.99 -0.88
C ASN A 37 29.10 3.53 -0.75
N ILE A 38 27.81 3.29 -1.03
CA ILE A 38 27.13 2.01 -0.81
C ILE A 38 27.92 0.90 -1.51
N LEU A 39 28.28 -0.14 -0.76
CA LEU A 39 29.11 -1.26 -1.23
C LEU A 39 30.43 -0.85 -1.92
N GLY A 40 31.00 0.30 -1.55
CA GLY A 40 32.23 0.83 -2.15
C GLY A 40 32.04 1.49 -3.52
N THR A 41 30.81 1.75 -3.94
CA THR A 41 30.51 2.54 -5.15
C THR A 41 30.57 4.04 -4.88
N ASP A 42 30.49 4.87 -5.92
CA ASP A 42 30.36 6.34 -5.76
C ASP A 42 28.93 6.77 -5.40
N PHE A 43 27.98 5.83 -5.36
CA PHE A 43 26.59 6.12 -5.05
C PHE A 43 26.36 6.18 -3.53
N SER A 44 25.66 7.21 -3.09
CA SER A 44 25.28 7.43 -1.69
C SER A 44 23.78 7.64 -1.60
N PHE A 45 23.15 7.09 -0.57
CA PHE A 45 21.72 7.25 -0.33
C PHE A 45 21.41 7.27 1.16
N GLU A 46 20.81 8.35 1.64
CA GLU A 46 20.42 8.51 3.05
C GLU A 46 18.90 8.44 3.22
N ILE A 47 18.43 7.78 4.28
CA ILE A 47 16.99 7.69 4.58
C ILE A 47 16.68 8.34 5.93
N LYS A 48 15.67 9.21 5.94
CA LYS A 48 15.11 9.82 7.15
C LYS A 48 13.72 9.27 7.44
N VAL A 49 13.46 8.93 8.70
CA VAL A 49 12.12 8.54 9.17
C VAL A 49 11.41 9.78 9.71
N SER A 50 10.36 10.21 9.02
CA SER A 50 9.45 11.26 9.48
C SER A 50 8.20 10.62 10.08
N ARG A 51 7.71 11.16 11.21
CA ARG A 51 6.52 10.65 11.89
C ARG A 51 5.39 11.67 11.75
N GLY A 52 4.24 11.23 11.28
CA GLY A 52 3.03 12.05 11.22
C GLY A 52 2.46 12.38 12.60
N ALA A 53 1.44 13.23 12.62
CA ALA A 53 0.79 13.73 13.83
C ALA A 53 -0.67 13.25 13.99
N GLY A 54 -1.02 12.10 13.40
CA GLY A 54 -2.34 11.47 13.53
C GLY A 54 -3.41 11.99 12.57
N ALA A 55 -3.03 12.81 11.59
CA ALA A 55 -3.96 13.32 10.58
C ALA A 55 -4.10 12.35 9.39
N PHE A 56 -5.31 11.83 9.17
CA PHE A 56 -5.61 10.92 8.05
C PHE A 56 -5.31 11.56 6.68
N VAL A 57 -5.58 12.86 6.54
CA VAL A 57 -5.35 13.64 5.31
C VAL A 57 -3.87 13.68 4.90
N CYS A 58 -2.92 13.54 5.83
CA CYS A 58 -1.49 13.48 5.53
C CYS A 58 -1.07 12.20 4.78
N GLY A 59 -2.00 11.28 4.49
CA GLY A 59 -1.78 10.21 3.52
C GLY A 59 -1.84 10.68 2.07
N GLU A 60 -2.44 11.84 1.80
CA GLU A 60 -2.48 12.48 0.48
C GLU A 60 -1.09 13.02 0.12
N SER A 61 -0.67 12.93 -1.14
CA SER A 61 0.72 13.16 -1.55
C SER A 61 1.26 14.55 -1.22
N THR A 62 0.47 15.61 -1.42
CA THR A 62 0.90 17.00 -1.16
C THR A 62 0.81 17.36 0.31
N ALA A 63 -0.22 16.87 1.02
CA ALA A 63 -0.35 17.01 2.47
C ALA A 63 0.79 16.30 3.21
N LEU A 64 1.19 15.11 2.74
CA LEU A 64 2.33 14.36 3.25
C LEU A 64 3.62 15.17 3.15
N MET A 65 3.89 15.76 1.99
CA MET A 65 5.07 16.59 1.77
C MET A 65 5.06 17.85 2.65
N ALA A 66 3.92 18.54 2.75
CA ALA A 66 3.76 19.69 3.64
C ALA A 66 4.03 19.30 5.11
N SER A 67 3.55 18.13 5.55
CA SER A 67 3.81 17.61 6.89
C SER A 67 5.29 17.29 7.12
N ILE A 68 6.02 16.76 6.13
CA ILE A 68 7.47 16.55 6.23
C ILE A 68 8.21 17.90 6.28
N GLU A 69 7.74 18.89 5.55
CA GLU A 69 8.29 20.25 5.54
C GLU A 69 8.03 21.03 6.85
N GLY A 70 7.22 20.49 7.76
CA GLY A 70 6.88 21.11 9.04
C GLY A 70 5.68 22.07 8.99
N PHE A 71 4.95 22.10 7.87
CA PHE A 71 3.71 22.86 7.74
C PHE A 71 2.49 22.02 8.15
N SER A 72 1.34 22.67 8.27
CA SER A 72 0.05 21.97 8.35
C SER A 72 -0.12 21.03 7.16
N GLY A 73 -0.62 19.82 7.41
CA GLY A 73 -0.84 18.78 6.41
C GLY A 73 -2.06 19.03 5.54
N GLU A 74 -2.13 20.19 4.92
CA GLU A 74 -3.22 20.58 4.03
C GLU A 74 -2.87 20.22 2.58
N PRO A 75 -3.76 19.52 1.85
CA PRO A 75 -3.56 19.25 0.44
C PRO A 75 -3.44 20.55 -0.36
N ARG A 76 -2.51 20.57 -1.32
CA ARG A 76 -2.31 21.70 -2.23
C ARG A 76 -2.88 21.35 -3.60
N ALA A 77 -3.31 22.37 -4.34
CA ALA A 77 -3.76 22.19 -5.71
C ALA A 77 -2.63 21.61 -6.59
N LYS A 78 -2.92 20.54 -7.32
CA LYS A 78 -1.95 19.78 -8.12
C LYS A 78 -1.74 20.40 -9.50
N HIS A 79 -1.39 21.69 -9.56
CA HIS A 79 -1.06 22.36 -10.82
C HIS A 79 0.30 21.90 -11.37
N ILE A 80 1.20 21.46 -10.50
CA ILE A 80 2.51 20.91 -10.85
C ILE A 80 2.62 19.53 -10.20
N HIS A 81 3.04 18.53 -10.96
CA HIS A 81 3.23 17.18 -10.42
C HIS A 81 4.40 17.15 -9.43
N THR A 82 4.29 16.33 -8.38
CA THR A 82 5.34 16.19 -7.37
C THR A 82 6.64 15.62 -7.95
N ALA A 83 6.55 14.85 -9.04
CA ALA A 83 7.69 14.37 -9.80
C ALA A 83 8.53 15.50 -10.40
N GLU A 84 7.94 16.68 -10.62
CA GLU A 84 8.62 17.89 -11.07
C GLU A 84 8.96 18.80 -9.89
N LYS A 85 8.00 19.05 -9.01
CA LYS A 85 8.13 19.93 -7.84
C LYS A 85 7.34 19.39 -6.65
N GLY A 86 7.99 18.54 -5.86
CA GLY A 86 7.44 17.93 -4.66
C GLY A 86 8.10 18.48 -3.39
N LEU A 87 8.72 17.58 -2.62
CA LEU A 87 9.30 17.85 -1.32
C LEU A 87 10.43 18.89 -1.41
N PHE A 88 10.35 19.94 -0.60
CA PHE A 88 11.26 21.09 -0.61
C PHE A 88 11.40 21.74 -2.00
N GLY A 89 10.34 21.64 -2.83
CA GLY A 89 10.34 22.14 -4.20
C GLY A 89 11.26 21.38 -5.15
N LYS A 90 11.69 20.16 -4.81
CA LYS A 90 12.52 19.30 -5.67
C LYS A 90 11.69 18.19 -6.33
N PRO A 91 12.11 17.69 -7.51
CA PRO A 91 11.55 16.47 -8.11
C PRO A 91 11.48 15.34 -7.09
N THR A 92 10.26 14.86 -6.79
CA THR A 92 10.03 13.85 -5.75
C THR A 92 9.13 12.75 -6.25
N ASN A 93 9.65 11.53 -6.29
CA ASN A 93 8.87 10.34 -6.58
C ASN A 93 8.28 9.77 -5.28
N LEU A 94 6.96 9.81 -5.16
CA LEU A 94 6.22 9.32 -4.00
C LEU A 94 5.51 8.03 -4.38
N ASN A 95 5.75 6.96 -3.61
CA ASN A 95 5.04 5.68 -3.75
C ASN A 95 4.70 5.10 -2.38
N ASN A 96 3.73 4.19 -2.37
CA ASN A 96 3.40 3.39 -1.20
C ASN A 96 4.56 2.44 -0.86
N VAL A 97 4.64 2.02 0.41
CA VAL A 97 5.60 1.03 0.90
C VAL A 97 5.53 -0.26 0.08
N GLU A 98 4.33 -0.76 -0.21
CA GLU A 98 4.13 -2.01 -0.98
C GLU A 98 4.77 -1.92 -2.37
N THR A 99 4.61 -0.79 -3.05
CA THR A 99 5.25 -0.54 -4.36
C THR A 99 6.77 -0.65 -4.26
N TRP A 100 7.38 -0.01 -3.25
CA TRP A 100 8.83 -0.06 -3.06
C TRP A 100 9.33 -1.46 -2.67
N VAL A 101 8.55 -2.23 -1.91
CA VAL A 101 8.89 -3.62 -1.54
C VAL A 101 8.93 -4.55 -2.75
N ASN A 102 8.11 -4.28 -3.78
CA ASN A 102 8.11 -5.07 -5.01
C ASN A 102 9.35 -4.81 -5.89
N VAL A 103 9.98 -3.63 -5.81
CA VAL A 103 11.08 -3.23 -6.70
C VAL A 103 12.30 -4.18 -6.61
N PRO A 104 12.86 -4.53 -5.44
CA PRO A 104 13.99 -5.46 -5.36
C PRO A 104 13.67 -6.83 -5.95
N VAL A 105 12.45 -7.33 -5.77
CA VAL A 105 12.02 -8.64 -6.30
C VAL A 105 11.94 -8.58 -7.83
N ILE A 106 11.38 -7.52 -8.39
CA ILE A 106 11.30 -7.29 -9.84
C ILE A 106 12.70 -7.18 -10.45
N ILE A 107 13.63 -6.45 -9.82
CA ILE A 107 15.00 -6.34 -10.31
C ILE A 107 15.69 -7.71 -10.30
N ASN A 108 15.51 -8.49 -9.23
CA ASN A 108 16.19 -9.78 -9.07
C ASN A 108 15.62 -10.90 -9.96
N ARG A 109 14.31 -10.87 -10.27
CA ARG A 109 13.62 -11.92 -11.04
C ARG A 109 13.25 -11.53 -12.47
N GLY A 110 13.38 -10.24 -12.81
CA GLY A 110 13.00 -9.69 -14.11
C GLY A 110 11.55 -9.18 -14.13
N SER A 111 11.32 -8.18 -14.99
CA SER A 111 10.00 -7.59 -15.21
C SER A 111 8.99 -8.59 -15.77
N ASP A 112 9.42 -9.46 -16.68
CA ASP A 112 8.54 -10.42 -17.34
C ASP A 112 7.99 -11.46 -16.37
N TRP A 113 8.80 -11.86 -15.38
CA TRP A 113 8.36 -12.73 -14.30
C TRP A 113 7.24 -12.08 -13.48
N PHE A 114 7.40 -10.82 -13.08
CA PHE A 114 6.38 -10.11 -12.31
C PHE A 114 5.13 -9.83 -13.15
N ALA A 115 5.31 -9.48 -14.44
CA ALA A 115 4.23 -9.23 -15.40
C ALA A 115 3.48 -10.50 -15.83
N GLY A 116 4.09 -11.68 -15.66
CA GLY A 116 3.45 -12.98 -15.84
C GLY A 116 2.51 -13.37 -14.71
N ILE A 117 2.52 -12.64 -13.59
CA ILE A 117 1.60 -12.83 -12.46
C ILE A 117 0.46 -11.81 -12.59
N GLY A 118 -0.75 -12.23 -12.23
CA GLY A 118 -1.92 -11.37 -12.20
C GLY A 118 -2.80 -11.49 -13.46
N SER A 119 -3.64 -10.49 -13.69
CA SER A 119 -4.53 -10.44 -14.86
C SER A 119 -3.89 -9.68 -16.03
N GLU A 120 -4.58 -9.57 -17.17
CA GLU A 120 -4.10 -8.78 -18.30
C GLU A 120 -3.94 -7.29 -17.94
N GLY A 121 -4.96 -6.70 -17.31
CA GLY A 121 -5.00 -5.29 -16.92
C GLY A 121 -4.31 -4.97 -15.59
N SER A 122 -3.90 -5.97 -14.81
CA SER A 122 -3.28 -5.73 -13.51
C SER A 122 -2.22 -6.78 -13.18
N LYS A 123 -0.96 -6.37 -13.21
CA LYS A 123 0.21 -7.25 -13.05
C LYS A 123 0.66 -7.37 -11.59
N GLY A 124 1.26 -8.51 -11.28
CA GLY A 124 1.85 -8.79 -9.97
C GLY A 124 0.85 -9.26 -8.93
N THR A 125 1.25 -9.09 -7.68
CA THR A 125 0.49 -9.45 -6.49
C THR A 125 0.01 -8.21 -5.75
N LYS A 126 -1.01 -8.40 -4.92
CA LYS A 126 -1.52 -7.38 -4.00
C LYS A 126 -1.69 -8.00 -2.63
N VAL A 127 -1.27 -7.27 -1.60
CA VAL A 127 -1.56 -7.61 -0.21
C VAL A 127 -2.90 -7.02 0.19
N PHE A 128 -3.79 -7.88 0.69
CA PHE A 128 -5.06 -7.51 1.28
C PHE A 128 -5.05 -7.72 2.79
N SER A 129 -5.64 -6.77 3.52
CA SER A 129 -6.00 -6.93 4.93
C SER A 129 -7.45 -7.38 5.01
N VAL A 130 -7.67 -8.68 5.12
CA VAL A 130 -9.01 -9.28 5.22
C VAL A 130 -9.44 -9.29 6.68
N VAL A 131 -10.47 -8.50 6.99
CA VAL A 131 -10.99 -8.28 8.33
C VAL A 131 -12.52 -8.30 8.32
N GLY A 132 -13.14 -8.14 9.49
CA GLY A 132 -14.59 -8.19 9.64
C GLY A 132 -15.09 -9.59 9.99
N LYS A 133 -16.15 -10.04 9.34
CA LYS A 133 -16.87 -11.31 9.63
C LYS A 133 -16.34 -12.49 8.84
N VAL A 134 -15.03 -12.73 8.89
CA VAL A 134 -14.39 -13.94 8.33
C VAL A 134 -13.85 -14.85 9.43
N LYS A 135 -13.67 -16.14 9.13
CA LYS A 135 -13.09 -17.09 10.11
C LYS A 135 -11.62 -16.79 10.40
N ASN A 136 -10.84 -16.46 9.37
CA ASN A 136 -9.41 -16.16 9.47
C ASN A 136 -9.16 -14.71 9.04
N THR A 137 -8.93 -13.83 10.01
CA THR A 137 -8.50 -12.45 9.74
C THR A 137 -6.99 -12.37 9.57
N GLY A 138 -6.52 -11.49 8.70
CA GLY A 138 -5.08 -11.33 8.50
C GLY A 138 -4.69 -10.62 7.21
N LEU A 139 -3.40 -10.68 6.92
CA LEU A 139 -2.84 -10.23 5.65
C LEU A 139 -2.73 -11.41 4.69
N VAL A 140 -3.25 -11.25 3.49
CA VAL A 140 -3.17 -12.25 2.42
C VAL A 140 -2.56 -11.59 1.19
N GLU A 141 -1.49 -12.17 0.65
CA GLU A 141 -0.92 -11.75 -0.62
C GLU A 141 -1.47 -12.67 -1.71
N VAL A 142 -2.13 -12.09 -2.70
CA VAL A 142 -2.76 -12.84 -3.79
C VAL A 142 -2.36 -12.27 -5.15
N PRO A 143 -2.33 -13.10 -6.21
CA PRO A 143 -2.24 -12.61 -7.57
C PRO A 143 -3.42 -11.69 -7.89
N MET A 144 -3.14 -10.61 -8.61
CA MET A 144 -4.20 -9.75 -9.15
C MET A 144 -5.15 -10.55 -10.05
N GLY A 145 -6.45 -10.25 -9.98
CA GLY A 145 -7.49 -10.98 -10.73
C GLY A 145 -8.07 -12.21 -10.02
N MET A 146 -7.56 -12.59 -8.84
CA MET A 146 -8.25 -13.56 -7.98
C MET A 146 -9.63 -13.01 -7.58
N THR A 147 -10.67 -13.84 -7.52
CA THR A 147 -12.03 -13.39 -7.21
C THR A 147 -12.21 -13.10 -5.72
N LEU A 148 -13.20 -12.24 -5.39
CA LEU A 148 -13.57 -11.99 -3.98
C LEU A 148 -13.94 -13.29 -3.26
N ARG A 149 -14.65 -14.20 -3.95
CA ARG A 149 -15.03 -15.51 -3.42
C ARG A 149 -13.82 -16.33 -2.99
N GLN A 150 -12.80 -16.43 -3.83
CA GLN A 150 -11.58 -17.17 -3.52
C GLN A 150 -10.87 -16.59 -2.30
N ILE A 151 -10.75 -15.26 -2.24
CA ILE A 151 -10.11 -14.59 -1.10
C ILE A 151 -10.90 -14.83 0.19
N ILE A 152 -12.22 -14.70 0.16
CA ILE A 152 -13.07 -14.77 1.35
C ILE A 152 -13.28 -16.22 1.81
N TYR A 153 -13.61 -17.12 0.90
CA TYR A 153 -13.98 -18.50 1.25
C TYR A 153 -12.78 -19.44 1.28
N ASP A 154 -11.89 -19.37 0.29
CA ASP A 154 -10.78 -20.34 0.19
C ASP A 154 -9.62 -19.95 1.12
N ILE A 155 -9.30 -18.65 1.21
CA ILE A 155 -8.17 -18.17 2.03
C ILE A 155 -8.63 -17.76 3.43
N ALA A 156 -9.65 -16.90 3.55
CA ALA A 156 -10.13 -16.43 4.85
C ALA A 156 -11.08 -17.41 5.56
N GLY A 157 -11.37 -18.57 4.94
CA GLY A 157 -12.15 -19.66 5.53
C GLY A 157 -13.67 -19.45 5.54
N GLY A 158 -14.16 -18.46 4.81
CA GLY A 158 -15.57 -18.10 4.75
C GLY A 158 -16.02 -17.21 5.90
N ILE A 159 -17.33 -17.11 6.08
CA ILE A 159 -17.95 -16.21 7.04
C ILE A 159 -17.92 -16.80 8.45
N SER A 160 -17.67 -15.95 9.46
CA SER A 160 -17.72 -16.35 10.87
C SER A 160 -19.07 -17.00 11.21
N ASP A 161 -19.06 -18.03 12.04
CA ASP A 161 -20.25 -18.79 12.47
C ASP A 161 -21.10 -19.36 11.31
N ASP A 162 -20.49 -19.55 10.12
CA ASP A 162 -21.15 -20.06 8.91
C ASP A 162 -22.40 -19.27 8.50
N ARG A 163 -22.39 -17.96 8.79
CA ARG A 163 -23.50 -17.05 8.48
C ARG A 163 -23.51 -16.66 7.00
N ALA A 164 -24.59 -16.03 6.57
CA ALA A 164 -24.74 -15.55 5.21
C ALA A 164 -23.84 -14.32 4.97
N PHE A 165 -23.14 -14.31 3.84
CA PHE A 165 -22.42 -13.14 3.37
C PHE A 165 -23.43 -12.05 2.97
N LYS A 166 -23.20 -10.82 3.42
CA LYS A 166 -24.03 -9.66 3.03
C LYS A 166 -23.32 -8.81 1.99
N ALA A 167 -22.09 -8.41 2.30
CA ALA A 167 -21.29 -7.54 1.43
C ALA A 167 -19.82 -7.53 1.85
N VAL A 168 -18.95 -7.01 0.99
CA VAL A 168 -17.56 -6.69 1.32
C VAL A 168 -17.27 -5.25 0.92
N GLN A 169 -16.67 -4.47 1.83
CA GLN A 169 -16.15 -3.15 1.50
C GLN A 169 -14.68 -3.27 1.13
N THR A 170 -14.31 -2.80 -0.06
CA THR A 170 -12.91 -2.72 -0.49
C THR A 170 -12.47 -1.27 -0.56
N GLY A 171 -11.15 -1.00 -0.56
CA GLY A 171 -10.64 0.36 -0.74
C GLY A 171 -10.69 1.27 0.50
N GLY A 172 -11.01 0.70 1.66
CA GLY A 172 -11.15 1.45 2.91
C GLY A 172 -12.42 2.32 2.93
N PRO A 173 -12.49 3.35 3.80
CA PRO A 173 -13.68 4.17 3.97
C PRO A 173 -14.15 4.91 2.70
N SER A 174 -13.28 5.02 1.69
CA SER A 174 -13.57 5.70 0.43
C SER A 174 -14.12 4.76 -0.65
N GLY A 175 -14.11 3.45 -0.44
CA GLY A 175 -14.59 2.48 -1.41
C GLY A 175 -16.01 1.98 -1.11
N GLY A 176 -16.60 1.37 -2.14
CA GLY A 176 -17.98 0.87 -2.14
C GLY A 176 -18.12 -0.49 -1.47
N CYS A 177 -19.39 -0.86 -1.21
CA CYS A 177 -19.76 -2.17 -0.68
C CYS A 177 -20.26 -3.06 -1.82
N LEU A 178 -19.57 -4.17 -2.05
CA LEU A 178 -19.87 -5.13 -3.11
C LEU A 178 -20.78 -6.24 -2.51
N PRO A 179 -22.00 -6.45 -3.06
CA PRO A 179 -22.95 -7.44 -2.55
C PRO A 179 -22.58 -8.86 -3.01
N GLU A 180 -23.33 -9.85 -2.51
CA GLU A 180 -23.14 -11.28 -2.84
C GLU A 180 -23.11 -11.56 -4.34
N SER A 181 -23.92 -10.85 -5.14
CA SER A 181 -23.97 -11.00 -6.60
C SER A 181 -22.66 -10.65 -7.31
N GLN A 182 -21.70 -10.05 -6.60
CA GLN A 182 -20.39 -9.68 -7.12
C GLN A 182 -19.25 -10.50 -6.50
N LEU A 183 -19.52 -11.57 -5.74
CA LEU A 183 -18.46 -12.42 -5.17
C LEU A 183 -17.52 -13.02 -6.22
N ASP A 184 -18.01 -13.27 -7.42
CA ASP A 184 -17.20 -13.80 -8.52
C ASP A 184 -16.47 -12.71 -9.32
N LEU A 185 -16.54 -11.45 -8.87
CA LEU A 185 -15.80 -10.34 -9.47
C LEU A 185 -14.29 -10.55 -9.27
N PRO A 186 -13.48 -10.54 -10.35
CA PRO A 186 -12.03 -10.51 -10.25
C PRO A 186 -11.56 -9.25 -9.52
N VAL A 187 -10.66 -9.42 -8.57
CA VAL A 187 -10.06 -8.31 -7.83
C VAL A 187 -8.93 -7.71 -8.66
N ASP A 188 -9.32 -6.71 -9.46
CA ASP A 188 -8.40 -5.88 -10.23
C ASP A 188 -8.81 -4.40 -10.16
N PHE A 189 -7.92 -3.49 -10.59
CA PHE A 189 -8.18 -2.06 -10.45
C PHE A 189 -9.40 -1.59 -11.26
N ASP A 190 -9.56 -2.08 -12.49
CA ASP A 190 -10.57 -1.60 -13.42
C ASP A 190 -11.94 -2.17 -13.10
N ARG A 191 -12.05 -3.47 -12.86
CA ARG A 191 -13.30 -4.17 -12.53
C ARG A 191 -13.88 -3.71 -11.20
N LEU A 192 -13.04 -3.46 -10.19
CA LEU A 192 -13.52 -2.89 -8.93
C LEU A 192 -14.07 -1.47 -9.13
N THR A 193 -13.42 -0.66 -9.98
CA THR A 193 -13.88 0.69 -10.29
C THR A 193 -15.21 0.67 -11.04
N GLU A 194 -15.35 -0.21 -12.04
CA GLU A 194 -16.59 -0.42 -12.78
C GLU A 194 -17.75 -0.89 -11.88
N ALA A 195 -17.45 -1.68 -10.85
CA ALA A 195 -18.42 -2.13 -9.85
C ALA A 195 -18.80 -1.07 -8.80
N GLY A 196 -18.30 0.18 -8.93
CA GLY A 196 -18.57 1.26 -7.97
C GLY A 196 -17.77 1.14 -6.66
N SER A 197 -16.68 0.37 -6.68
CA SER A 197 -15.74 0.28 -5.57
C SER A 197 -14.33 0.69 -6.01
N MET A 198 -13.31 0.36 -5.23
CA MET A 198 -11.92 0.60 -5.58
C MET A 198 -10.99 -0.36 -4.83
N MET A 199 -9.77 -0.52 -5.35
CA MET A 199 -8.70 -1.27 -4.69
C MET A 199 -8.23 -0.59 -3.39
N GLY A 200 -8.06 0.74 -3.45
CA GLY A 200 -7.46 1.54 -2.39
C GLY A 200 -6.15 0.94 -1.86
N SER A 201 -5.98 0.91 -0.54
CA SER A 201 -4.79 0.34 0.10
C SER A 201 -4.82 -1.19 0.23
N GLY A 202 -5.86 -1.88 -0.27
CA GLY A 202 -6.05 -3.32 -0.07
C GLY A 202 -6.76 -3.69 1.24
N GLY A 203 -7.51 -2.78 1.86
CA GLY A 203 -8.39 -3.15 2.98
C GLY A 203 -9.65 -3.86 2.47
N MET A 204 -10.02 -5.00 3.08
CA MET A 204 -11.25 -5.73 2.79
C MET A 204 -12.02 -5.99 4.09
N ILE A 205 -13.17 -5.33 4.26
CA ILE A 205 -14.04 -5.50 5.43
C ILE A 205 -15.23 -6.34 5.01
N VAL A 206 -15.25 -7.60 5.42
CA VAL A 206 -16.32 -8.55 5.12
C VAL A 206 -17.46 -8.40 6.12
N MET A 207 -18.69 -8.39 5.64
CA MET A 207 -19.90 -8.21 6.42
C MET A 207 -20.84 -9.41 6.28
N ASP A 208 -21.47 -9.77 7.39
CA ASP A 208 -22.53 -10.77 7.45
C ASP A 208 -23.92 -10.12 7.48
N ASP A 209 -24.96 -10.94 7.45
CA ASP A 209 -26.37 -10.55 7.49
C ASP A 209 -26.83 -9.84 8.80
N ARG A 210 -25.95 -9.66 9.81
CA ARG A 210 -26.27 -8.90 11.05
C ARG A 210 -25.71 -7.49 11.08
N ILE A 211 -24.79 -7.16 10.17
CA ILE A 211 -24.23 -5.81 10.12
C ILE A 211 -25.23 -4.92 9.40
N CYS A 212 -25.59 -3.79 10.03
CA CYS A 212 -26.49 -2.78 9.45
C CYS A 212 -25.85 -2.12 8.23
#